data_AF-A0A970CV83-F1
#
_entry.id   AF-A0A970CV83-F1
#
_cell.length_a   1.000
_cell.length_b   1.000
_cell.length_c   1.000
_cell.angle_alpha   90.00
_cell.angle_beta   90.00
_cell.angle_gamma   90.00
#
_symmetry.space_group_name_H-M   'P 1'
#
loop_
_entity.id
_entity.type
_entity.pdbx_description
1 polymer ?
#
loop_
_entity_poly.entity_id
_entity_poly.type
_entity_poly.pdbx_seq_one_letter_code
_entity_poly.pdbx_strand_id
1 'polypeptide(L)'
;MVCDCCRRKKKLFESFAAIQTKNGQLNFCVECNDLAYKVRDDANELKSDDYVLHLEQWKKRAKKPSKRFIEWQQAFLAPLEMKLEKSGQQKSE
;
A
#
# COMPACT_ATOMS: atom_id res chain seq x y z
N MET A 1 -10.99 14.48 9.24
CA MET A 1 -9.92 13.87 8.40
C MET A 1 -10.52 12.76 7.55
N VAL A 2 -10.02 12.57 6.32
CA VAL A 2 -10.54 11.58 5.36
C VAL A 2 -9.38 10.70 4.89
N CYS A 3 -9.64 9.41 4.68
CA CYS A 3 -8.63 8.49 4.20
C CYS A 3 -8.34 8.73 2.72
N ASP A 4 -7.07 8.91 2.37
CA ASP A 4 -6.64 9.14 0.99
C ASP A 4 -6.82 7.91 0.08
N CYS A 5 -6.83 6.70 0.65
CA CYS A 5 -7.09 5.46 -0.08
C CYS A 5 -8.59 5.21 -0.31
N CYS A 6 -9.38 5.10 0.77
CA CYS A 6 -10.77 4.61 0.68
C CYS A 6 -11.84 5.68 0.92
N ARG A 7 -11.46 6.94 1.16
CA ARG A 7 -12.35 8.07 1.47
C ARG A 7 -13.20 7.94 2.73
N ARG A 8 -12.94 6.93 3.57
CA ARG A 8 -13.54 6.81 4.92
C ARG A 8 -13.21 8.07 5.73
N LYS A 9 -14.24 8.66 6.36
CA LYS A 9 -14.08 9.74 7.33
C LYS A 9 -13.61 9.18 8.67
N LYS A 10 -12.67 9.86 9.31
CA LYS A 10 -12.18 9.55 10.66
C LYS A 10 -13.31 9.73 11.67
N LYS A 11 -13.59 8.70 12.48
CA LYS A 11 -14.54 8.76 13.60
C LYS A 11 -13.91 9.40 14.84
N LEU A 12 -14.74 9.79 15.82
CA LEU A 12 -14.24 10.19 17.14
C LEU A 12 -13.42 9.04 17.75
N PHE A 13 -12.27 9.37 18.35
CA PHE A 13 -11.31 8.45 18.96
C PHE A 13 -10.61 7.44 18.03
N GLU A 14 -10.89 7.48 16.73
CA GLU A 14 -10.14 6.69 15.75
C GLU A 14 -8.77 7.33 15.50
N SER A 15 -7.73 6.52 15.25
CA SER A 15 -6.42 7.00 14.81
C SER A 15 -6.25 6.83 13.31
N PHE A 16 -5.59 7.81 12.68
CA PHE A 16 -5.22 7.75 11.27
C PHE A 16 -3.70 7.86 11.20
N ALA A 17 -3.08 7.04 10.35
CA ALA A 17 -1.66 7.12 10.06
C ALA A 17 -1.39 8.30 9.13
N ALA A 18 -0.36 9.08 9.47
CA ALA A 18 0.13 10.18 8.66
C ALA A 18 1.38 9.71 7.89
N ILE A 19 1.27 9.58 6.57
CA ILE A 19 2.38 9.20 5.71
C ILE A 19 2.93 10.48 5.07
N GLN A 20 4.15 10.85 5.41
CA GLN A 20 4.81 11.98 4.77
C GLN A 20 5.30 11.59 3.38
N THR A 21 4.95 12.40 2.38
CA THR A 21 5.40 12.25 0.99
C THR A 21 6.10 13.53 0.55
N LYS A 22 6.82 13.47 -0.57
CA LYS A 22 7.49 14.64 -1.16
C LYS A 22 6.52 15.80 -1.44
N ASN A 23 5.25 15.47 -1.74
CA ASN A 23 4.21 16.44 -2.08
C ASN A 23 3.25 16.67 -0.88
N GLY A 24 3.71 16.43 0.35
CA GLY A 24 2.99 16.64 1.62
C GLY A 24 2.47 15.36 2.27
N GLN A 25 1.51 15.46 3.19
CA GLN A 25 1.00 14.32 3.96
C GLN A 25 -0.18 13.60 3.31
N LEU A 26 -0.20 12.26 3.38
CA LEU A 26 -1.35 11.39 3.16
C LEU A 26 -1.89 10.89 4.50
N ASN A 27 -3.21 10.68 4.59
CA ASN A 27 -3.88 10.20 5.79
C ASN A 27 -4.55 8.85 5.53
N PHE A 28 -4.14 7.82 6.25
CA PHE A 28 -4.69 6.46 6.10
C PHE A 28 -5.51 6.08 7.32
N CYS A 29 -6.69 5.49 7.11
CA CYS A 29 -7.35 4.75 8.19
C CYS A 29 -6.52 3.50 8.52
N VAL A 30 -6.70 2.95 9.73
CA VAL A 30 -5.95 1.79 10.23
C VAL A 30 -5.92 0.66 9.18
N GLU A 31 -7.07 0.25 8.68
CA GLU A 31 -7.16 -0.84 7.69
C GLU A 31 -6.40 -0.58 6.37
N CYS A 32 -6.34 0.67 5.90
CA CYS A 32 -5.58 1.00 4.69
C CYS A 32 -4.07 1.04 4.96
N ASN A 33 -3.69 1.44 6.17
CA ASN A 33 -2.31 1.44 6.62
C ASN A 33 -1.79 0.01 6.81
N ASP A 34 -2.61 -0.86 7.42
CA ASP A 34 -2.27 -2.26 7.64
C ASP A 34 -2.08 -3.00 6.32
N LEU A 35 -2.94 -2.77 5.32
CA LEU A 35 -2.76 -3.34 3.99
C LEU A 35 -1.48 -2.87 3.31
N ALA A 36 -1.12 -1.58 3.45
CA ALA A 36 0.13 -1.06 2.92
C ALA A 36 1.35 -1.74 3.56
N TYR A 37 1.32 -1.98 4.87
CA TYR A 37 2.38 -2.71 5.56
C TYR A 37 2.46 -4.17 5.12
N LYS A 38 1.33 -4.88 5.06
CA LYS A 38 1.31 -6.28 4.59
C LYS A 38 1.92 -6.42 3.20
N VAL A 39 1.50 -5.60 2.25
CA VAL A 39 2.06 -5.61 0.89
C VAL A 39 3.58 -5.35 0.88
N ARG A 40 4.07 -4.43 1.71
CA ARG A 40 5.50 -4.19 1.84
C ARG A 40 6.24 -5.38 2.45
N ASP A 41 5.68 -5.94 3.51
CA ASP A 41 6.31 -6.99 4.29
C ASP A 41 6.34 -8.30 3.48
N ASP A 42 5.26 -8.65 2.78
CA ASP A 42 5.21 -9.78 1.85
C ASP A 42 6.27 -9.67 0.74
N ALA A 43 6.42 -8.47 0.16
CA ALA A 43 7.47 -8.21 -0.84
C ALA A 43 8.88 -8.29 -0.26
N ASN A 44 9.08 -7.88 0.99
CA ASN A 44 10.38 -7.98 1.68
C ASN A 44 10.72 -9.42 2.07
N GLU A 45 9.72 -10.22 2.42
CA GLU A 45 9.84 -11.63 2.78
C GLU A 45 9.75 -12.57 1.56
N LEU A 46 9.64 -12.01 0.34
CA LEU A 46 9.54 -12.74 -0.93
C LEU A 46 8.34 -13.70 -0.98
N LYS A 47 7.25 -13.36 -0.29
CA LYS A 47 5.98 -14.09 -0.30
C LYS A 47 5.09 -13.62 -1.44
N SER A 48 5.40 -14.04 -2.66
CA SER A 48 4.73 -13.56 -3.88
C SER A 48 3.21 -13.77 -3.87
N ASP A 49 2.73 -14.93 -3.37
CA ASP A 49 1.29 -15.24 -3.34
C ASP A 49 0.54 -14.33 -2.35
N ASP A 50 1.10 -14.12 -1.15
CA ASP A 50 0.54 -13.23 -0.14
C ASP A 50 0.57 -11.77 -0.62
N TYR A 51 1.66 -11.36 -1.29
CA TYR A 51 1.78 -10.04 -1.91
C TYR A 51 0.66 -9.79 -2.90
N VAL A 52 0.41 -10.72 -3.83
CA VAL A 52 -0.66 -10.61 -4.83
C VAL A 52 -2.02 -10.53 -4.13
N LEU A 53 -2.28 -11.41 -3.16
CA LEU A 53 -3.54 -11.44 -2.41
C LEU A 53 -3.80 -10.11 -1.70
N HIS A 54 -2.84 -9.58 -0.93
CA HIS A 54 -2.99 -8.34 -0.19
C HIS A 54 -3.05 -7.12 -1.12
N LEU A 55 -2.31 -7.13 -2.25
CA LEU A 55 -2.39 -6.08 -3.25
C LEU A 55 -3.77 -6.01 -3.90
N GLU A 56 -4.38 -7.16 -4.23
CA GLU A 56 -5.75 -7.21 -4.74
C GLU A 56 -6.78 -6.71 -3.72
N GLN A 57 -6.63 -7.10 -2.44
CA GLN A 57 -7.47 -6.59 -1.36
C GLN A 57 -7.36 -5.08 -1.24
N TRP A 58 -6.15 -4.52 -1.35
CA TRP A 58 -5.92 -3.09 -1.32
C TRP A 58 -6.57 -2.38 -2.51
N LYS A 59 -6.42 -2.92 -3.73
CA LYS A 59 -7.08 -2.40 -4.94
C LYS A 59 -8.61 -2.38 -4.80
N LYS A 60 -9.23 -3.47 -4.32
CA LYS A 60 -10.68 -3.56 -4.06
C LYS A 60 -11.15 -2.53 -3.03
N ARG A 61 -10.30 -2.22 -2.04
CA ARG A 61 -10.60 -1.24 -0.99
C ARG A 61 -10.47 0.21 -1.49
N ALA A 62 -9.56 0.48 -2.42
CA ALA A 62 -9.31 1.79 -3.01
C ALA A 62 -10.45 2.19 -3.99
N LYS A 63 -11.64 2.47 -3.46
CA LYS A 63 -12.84 2.78 -4.27
C LYS A 63 -12.76 4.13 -5.01
N LYS A 64 -12.22 5.16 -4.35
CA LYS A 64 -12.06 6.52 -4.89
C LYS A 64 -10.78 7.17 -4.34
N PRO A 65 -9.60 6.60 -4.64
CA PRO A 65 -8.35 7.10 -4.12
C PRO A 65 -8.12 8.56 -4.52
N SER A 66 -7.44 9.32 -3.67
CA SER A 66 -6.98 10.66 -4.03
C SER A 66 -5.87 10.57 -5.08
N LYS A 67 -5.70 11.61 -5.90
CA LYS A 67 -4.62 11.66 -6.90
C LYS A 67 -3.24 11.45 -6.26
N ARG A 68 -3.01 12.09 -5.11
CA ARG A 68 -1.78 11.97 -4.33
C ARG A 68 -1.55 10.55 -3.81
N PHE A 69 -2.62 9.82 -3.47
CA PHE A 69 -2.50 8.41 -3.14
C PHE A 69 -2.05 7.58 -4.34
N ILE A 70 -2.58 7.80 -5.53
CA ILE A 70 -2.22 7.03 -6.73
C ILE A 70 -0.74 7.21 -7.05
N GLU A 71 -0.27 8.46 -7.07
CA GLU A 71 1.14 8.79 -7.30
C GLU A 71 2.05 8.13 -6.26
N TRP A 72 1.68 8.24 -4.98
CA TRP A 72 2.43 7.61 -3.90
C TRP A 72 2.41 6.08 -4.00
N GLN A 73 1.27 5.47 -4.33
CA GLN A 73 1.12 4.02 -4.42
C GLN A 73 2.00 3.47 -5.54
N GLN A 74 2.04 4.13 -6.70
CA GLN A 74 2.93 3.72 -7.80
C GLN A 74 4.40 3.78 -7.39
N ALA A 75 4.82 4.89 -6.76
CA ALA A 75 6.19 5.04 -6.26
C ALA A 75 6.52 4.04 -5.13
N PHE A 76 5.52 3.64 -4.34
CA PHE A 76 5.64 2.67 -3.26
C PHE A 76 5.78 1.24 -3.77
N LEU A 77 5.01 0.86 -4.79
CA LEU A 77 4.99 -0.50 -5.35
C LEU A 77 6.17 -0.78 -6.28
N ALA A 78 6.62 0.20 -7.08
CA ALA A 78 7.68 0.00 -8.07
C ALA A 78 8.95 -0.72 -7.54
N PRO A 79 9.57 -0.33 -6.40
CA PRO A 79 10.72 -1.05 -5.87
C PRO A 79 10.39 -2.44 -5.30
N LEU A 80 9.14 -2.68 -4.90
CA LEU A 80 8.68 -3.97 -4.36
C LEU A 80 8.50 -4.99 -5.50
N GLU A 81 7.88 -4.56 -6.59
CA GLU A 81 7.67 -5.37 -7.79
C GLU A 81 9.03 -5.77 -8.40
N MET A 82 9.95 -4.81 -8.54
CA MET A 82 11.31 -5.08 -9.02
C MET A 82 12.08 -6.07 -8.14
N LYS A 83 11.82 -6.10 -6.82
CA LYS A 83 12.42 -7.06 -5.90
C LYS A 83 11.88 -8.47 -6.13
N LEU A 84 10.56 -8.60 -6.25
CA LEU A 84 9.89 -9.88 -6.48
C LEU A 84 10.30 -10.49 -7.82
N GLU A 85 10.37 -9.68 -8.89
CA GLU A 85 10.82 -10.12 -10.22
C GLU A 85 12.25 -10.69 -10.18
N LYS A 86 13.18 -9.98 -9.53
CA LYS A 86 14.58 -10.44 -9.38
C LYS A 86 14.71 -11.74 -8.60
N SER A 87 13.87 -11.93 -7.57
CA SER A 87 13.87 -13.17 -6.79
C SER A 87 13.32 -14.37 -7.58
N GLY A 88 12.42 -14.13 -8.52
CA GLY A 88 11.90 -15.16 -9.43
C GLY A 88 12.95 -15.62 -10.45
N GLN A 89 13.80 -14.72 -10.94
CA GLN A 89 14.88 -15.05 -11.89
C GLN A 89 16.04 -15.83 -11.25
N GLN A 90 16.26 -15.73 -9.94
CA GLN A 90 17.29 -16.49 -9.22
C GLN A 90 16.95 -17.98 -8.98
N LYS A 91 15.72 -18.44 -9.32
CA LYS A 91 15.30 -19.84 -9.18
C LYS A 91 15.42 -20.66 -10.47
N SER A 92 16.03 -20.13 -11.53
CA SER A 92 16.08 -20.78 -12.85
C SER A 92 17.49 -21.04 -13.41
N GLU A 93 18.52 -21.00 -12.57
CA GLU A 93 19.89 -21.46 -12.90
C GLU A 93 20.26 -22.73 -12.14
#